data_AF-F7RUA3-F1
#
_entry.id   AF-F7RUA3-F1
#
_cell.length_a   1.000
_cell.length_b   1.000
_cell.length_c   1.000
_cell.angle_alpha   90.00
_cell.angle_beta   90.00
_cell.angle_gamma   90.00
#
_symmetry.space_group_name_H-M   'P 1'
#
loop_
_entity.id
_entity.type
_entity.pdbx_description
1 polymer ?
#
loop_
_entity_poly.entity_id
_entity_poly.type
_entity_poly.pdbx_seq_one_letter_code
_entity_poly.pdbx_strand_id
1 'polypeptide(L)'
;MLAHHLYFTRTAFMAFAIFFILLTDSANARQAPSPSLESLPQPAQAEPLPLGTLRDSNGKPIAIPSEPQSAFEYSAPNITPTEPPTTKATKATKATKKTTKTKKPSRKQQLASRERVANDPNCRWLDQRMAQLESQMRSKQDNTSQYHADELSARQQEWQCLKCGAEGPNQDDHSRCQYRR
;
A
#
# COMPACT_ATOMS: atom_id res chain seq x y z
N MET A 1 -35.84 41.65 24.19
CA MET A 1 -35.83 40.60 25.24
C MET A 1 -36.35 39.25 24.73
N LEU A 2 -37.49 39.17 24.02
CA LEU A 2 -38.06 37.88 23.55
C LEU A 2 -37.17 37.09 22.55
N ALA A 3 -36.49 37.77 21.61
CA ALA A 3 -35.67 37.11 20.59
C ALA A 3 -34.47 36.35 21.18
N HIS A 4 -33.92 36.82 22.30
CA HIS A 4 -32.80 36.17 22.96
C HIS A 4 -33.24 34.89 23.70
N HIS A 5 -34.46 34.87 24.24
CA HIS A 5 -35.04 33.67 24.84
C HIS A 5 -35.31 32.58 23.79
N LEU A 6 -35.82 32.96 22.61
CA LEU A 6 -36.06 32.01 21.52
C LEU A 6 -34.77 31.44 20.91
N TYR A 7 -33.70 32.23 20.87
CA TYR A 7 -32.39 31.75 20.43
C TYR A 7 -31.79 30.76 21.44
N PHE A 8 -31.88 31.08 22.74
CA PHE A 8 -31.35 30.24 23.81
C PHE A 8 -32.10 28.91 23.96
N THR A 9 -33.42 28.90 23.80
CA THR A 9 -34.19 27.65 23.83
C THR A 9 -33.87 26.75 22.63
N ARG A 10 -33.68 27.34 21.44
CA ARG A 10 -33.32 26.59 20.24
C ARG A 10 -31.91 25.99 20.32
N THR A 11 -30.93 26.70 20.87
CA THR A 11 -29.58 26.14 21.05
C THR A 11 -29.55 25.05 22.11
N ALA A 12 -30.27 25.22 23.22
CA ALA A 12 -30.39 24.20 24.26
C ALA A 12 -31.03 22.91 23.75
N PHE A 13 -32.10 23.01 22.94
CA PHE A 13 -32.78 21.85 22.38
C PHE A 13 -31.90 21.06 21.41
N MET A 14 -31.11 21.74 20.58
CA MET A 14 -30.17 21.08 19.66
C MET A 14 -29.02 20.39 20.40
N ALA A 15 -28.50 20.99 21.47
CA ALA A 15 -27.46 20.38 22.29
C ALA A 15 -27.98 19.11 23.01
N PHE A 16 -29.21 19.15 23.52
CA PHE A 16 -29.84 18.01 24.18
C PHE A 16 -30.12 16.86 23.21
N ALA A 17 -30.55 17.17 21.98
CA ALA A 17 -30.76 16.16 20.94
C ALA A 17 -29.47 15.43 20.54
N ILE A 18 -28.34 16.16 20.41
CA ILE A 18 -27.03 15.55 20.10
C ILE A 18 -26.56 14.65 21.25
N PHE A 19 -26.78 15.06 22.50
CA PHE A 19 -26.41 14.25 23.66
C PHE A 19 -27.23 12.95 23.74
N PHE A 20 -28.52 12.98 23.38
CA PHE A 20 -29.36 11.78 23.36
C PHE A 20 -29.01 10.80 22.22
N ILE A 21 -28.57 11.28 21.06
CA ILE A 21 -28.18 10.41 19.93
C ILE A 21 -26.93 9.57 20.28
N LEU A 22 -26.01 10.11 21.08
CA LEU A 22 -24.79 9.40 21.49
C LEU A 22 -25.03 8.34 22.59
N LEU A 23 -26.14 8.41 23.34
CA LEU A 23 -26.45 7.43 24.39
C LEU A 23 -27.22 6.19 23.90
N THR A 24 -27.81 6.22 22.70
CA THR A 24 -28.61 5.09 22.18
C THR A 24 -27.84 4.09 21.33
N ASP A 25 -26.53 4.28 21.09
CA ASP A 25 -25.74 3.48 20.14
C ASP A 25 -24.95 2.31 20.77
N SER A 26 -25.40 1.79 21.93
CA SER A 26 -24.71 0.70 22.67
C SER A 26 -25.49 -0.62 22.75
N ALA A 27 -26.48 -0.86 21.88
CA ALA A 27 -27.27 -2.08 21.94
C ALA A 27 -27.65 -2.64 20.56
N ASN A 28 -26.68 -3.12 19.77
CA ASN A 28 -26.98 -4.19 18.82
C ASN A 28 -25.73 -5.00 18.42
N ALA A 29 -25.20 -5.78 19.35
CA ALA A 29 -24.21 -6.80 19.05
C ALA A 29 -24.88 -8.17 18.87
N ARG A 30 -24.85 -8.63 17.61
CA ARG A 30 -24.78 -10.04 17.18
C ARG A 30 -25.97 -10.96 17.50
N GLN A 31 -26.77 -11.21 16.47
CA GLN A 31 -27.22 -12.56 16.15
C GLN A 31 -27.53 -12.64 14.64
N ALA A 32 -26.64 -13.31 13.89
CA ALA A 32 -26.94 -13.80 12.55
C ALA A 32 -26.93 -15.34 12.63
N PRO A 33 -28.00 -16.01 12.16
CA PRO A 33 -28.09 -17.46 12.20
C PRO A 33 -27.22 -18.11 11.11
N SER A 34 -26.57 -19.20 11.50
CA SER A 34 -25.80 -20.11 10.66
C SER A 34 -26.63 -20.74 9.53
N PRO A 35 -26.18 -20.72 8.26
CA PRO A 35 -26.65 -21.68 7.27
C PRO A 35 -25.78 -22.95 7.34
N SER A 36 -26.48 -24.06 7.45
CA SER A 36 -26.03 -25.45 7.50
C SER A 36 -25.16 -25.86 6.31
N LEU A 37 -24.08 -26.59 6.62
CA LEU A 37 -23.32 -27.43 5.71
C LEU A 37 -24.21 -28.56 5.17
N GLU A 38 -24.61 -28.51 3.90
CA GLU A 38 -25.14 -29.67 3.19
C GLU A 38 -24.44 -29.78 1.82
N SER A 39 -23.85 -30.95 1.57
CA SER A 39 -23.35 -31.46 0.29
C SER A 39 -21.93 -31.06 -0.18
N LEU A 40 -20.96 -31.85 0.26
CA LEU A 40 -19.64 -32.03 -0.37
C LEU A 40 -19.76 -33.06 -1.51
N PRO A 41 -19.22 -32.81 -2.72
CA PRO A 41 -18.81 -33.88 -3.63
C PRO A 41 -17.42 -34.39 -3.19
N GLN A 42 -17.34 -35.68 -2.89
CA GLN A 42 -16.15 -36.37 -2.40
C GLN A 42 -15.15 -36.62 -3.55
N PRO A 43 -13.90 -36.10 -3.50
CA PRO A 43 -12.83 -36.59 -4.36
C PRO A 43 -12.16 -37.84 -3.74
N ALA A 44 -11.67 -38.68 -4.63
CA ALA A 44 -11.19 -40.03 -4.41
C ALA A 44 -10.18 -40.19 -3.26
N GLN A 45 -10.27 -41.35 -2.61
CA GLN A 45 -9.38 -41.91 -1.60
C GLN A 45 -7.90 -41.62 -1.92
N ALA A 46 -7.32 -40.65 -1.21
CA ALA A 46 -5.88 -40.51 -1.07
C ALA A 46 -5.53 -41.01 0.34
N GLU A 47 -4.55 -41.90 0.43
CA GLU A 47 -3.99 -42.39 1.69
C GLU A 47 -3.77 -41.23 2.68
N PRO A 48 -4.05 -41.42 3.98
CA PRO A 48 -3.89 -40.38 4.97
C PRO A 48 -2.39 -40.06 5.12
N LEU A 49 -1.94 -38.97 4.48
CA LEU A 49 -0.62 -38.42 4.72
C LEU A 49 -0.51 -38.00 6.19
N PRO A 50 0.62 -38.27 6.86
CA PRO A 50 0.81 -37.96 8.27
C PRO A 50 0.57 -36.48 8.55
N LEU A 51 -0.23 -36.20 9.58
CA LEU A 51 -0.53 -34.85 10.08
C LEU A 51 0.78 -34.09 10.35
N GLY A 52 0.96 -32.93 9.72
CA GLY A 52 2.11 -32.04 9.96
C GLY A 52 2.96 -31.68 8.73
N THR A 53 2.62 -32.14 7.51
CA THR A 53 3.39 -31.76 6.30
C THR A 53 3.05 -30.34 5.84
N LEU A 54 4.03 -29.44 5.86
CA LEU A 54 3.96 -28.14 5.17
C LEU A 54 3.83 -28.38 3.65
N ARG A 55 2.91 -27.67 3.00
CA ARG A 55 2.64 -27.78 1.55
C ARG A 55 2.95 -26.47 0.83
N ASP A 56 3.35 -26.58 -0.44
CA ASP A 56 3.50 -25.45 -1.36
C ASP A 56 2.14 -24.97 -1.88
N SER A 57 2.13 -23.88 -2.68
CA SER A 57 0.92 -23.33 -3.29
C SER A 57 0.22 -24.27 -4.28
N ASN A 58 0.87 -25.36 -4.69
CA ASN A 58 0.35 -26.40 -5.56
C ASN A 58 -0.11 -27.65 -4.77
N GLY A 59 -0.08 -27.59 -3.43
CA GLY A 59 -0.46 -28.69 -2.55
C GLY A 59 0.59 -29.82 -2.45
N LYS A 60 1.80 -29.62 -2.96
CA LYS A 60 2.90 -30.59 -2.85
C LYS A 60 3.62 -30.42 -1.51
N PRO A 61 4.04 -31.51 -0.84
CA PRO A 61 4.74 -31.43 0.44
C PRO A 61 6.12 -30.78 0.27
N ILE A 62 6.49 -29.90 1.20
CA ILE A 62 7.81 -29.28 1.29
C ILE A 62 8.64 -30.10 2.27
N ALA A 63 9.81 -30.59 1.82
CA ALA A 63 10.76 -31.28 2.67
C ALA A 63 11.49 -30.27 3.57
N ILE A 64 11.31 -30.39 4.89
CA ILE A 64 12.10 -29.64 5.86
C ILE A 64 13.39 -30.43 6.09
N PRO A 65 14.57 -29.83 5.94
CA PRO A 65 15.82 -30.48 6.30
C PRO A 65 15.77 -30.91 7.77
N SER A 66 15.95 -32.20 8.05
CA SER A 66 15.99 -32.74 9.41
C SER A 66 17.29 -32.46 10.14
N GLU A 67 18.31 -32.00 9.41
CA GLU A 67 19.61 -31.67 9.97
C GLU A 67 19.65 -30.20 10.43
N PRO A 68 19.99 -29.94 11.70
CA PRO A 68 20.15 -28.58 12.20
C PRO A 68 21.41 -27.96 11.58
N GLN A 69 21.24 -27.14 10.55
CA GLN A 69 22.33 -26.36 9.94
C GLN A 69 22.56 -25.06 10.72
N SER A 70 23.83 -24.73 10.96
CA SER A 70 24.22 -23.44 11.57
C SER A 70 23.72 -22.29 10.71
N ALA A 71 23.13 -21.26 11.33
CA ALA A 71 22.59 -20.09 10.62
C ALA A 71 23.66 -19.33 9.80
N PHE A 72 24.95 -19.55 10.07
CA PHE A 72 26.06 -18.96 9.34
C PHE A 72 26.52 -19.78 8.12
N GLU A 73 26.05 -21.03 7.97
CA GLU A 73 26.46 -21.96 6.91
C GLU A 73 25.35 -22.18 5.88
N TYR A 74 24.55 -21.14 5.59
CA TYR A 74 23.55 -21.22 4.53
C TYR A 74 24.23 -21.26 3.15
N SER A 75 24.26 -22.44 2.53
CA SER A 75 24.57 -22.59 1.11
C SER A 75 23.27 -22.61 0.31
N ALA A 76 23.01 -21.54 -0.44
CA ALA A 76 21.87 -21.50 -1.34
C ALA A 76 21.97 -22.64 -2.37
N PRO A 77 20.87 -23.37 -2.65
CA PRO A 77 20.88 -24.38 -3.70
C PRO A 77 21.26 -23.74 -5.03
N ASN A 78 22.27 -24.33 -5.69
CA ASN A 78 22.75 -23.90 -7.00
C ASN A 78 21.68 -24.20 -8.05
N ILE A 79 20.80 -23.23 -8.29
CA ILE A 79 19.91 -23.27 -9.44
C ILE A 79 20.78 -23.11 -10.69
N THR A 80 21.04 -24.20 -11.40
CA THR A 80 21.60 -24.12 -12.76
C THR A 80 20.64 -23.28 -13.61
N PRO A 81 21.05 -22.10 -14.11
CA PRO A 81 20.22 -21.32 -15.00
C PRO A 81 20.14 -22.06 -16.33
N THR A 82 19.01 -22.71 -16.60
CA THR A 82 18.64 -23.07 -17.96
C THR A 82 18.46 -21.76 -18.73
N GLU A 83 19.46 -21.48 -19.57
CA GLU A 83 19.54 -20.49 -20.64
C GLU A 83 19.21 -19.02 -20.33
N PRO A 84 20.12 -18.08 -20.63
CA PRO A 84 19.79 -16.66 -20.62
C PRO A 84 18.80 -16.36 -21.76
N PRO A 85 17.69 -15.61 -21.52
CA PRO A 85 16.93 -15.07 -22.61
C PRO A 85 17.81 -14.09 -23.38
N THR A 86 18.10 -14.43 -24.64
CA THR A 86 18.77 -13.56 -25.60
C THR A 86 18.13 -12.18 -25.58
N THR A 87 18.85 -11.21 -25.02
CA THR A 87 18.56 -9.79 -25.15
C THR A 87 18.77 -9.37 -26.60
N LYS A 88 17.72 -9.53 -27.41
CA LYS A 88 17.65 -8.79 -28.68
C LYS A 88 17.47 -7.32 -28.32
N ALA A 89 18.59 -6.60 -28.38
CA ALA A 89 18.67 -5.17 -28.34
C ALA A 89 17.67 -4.57 -29.34
N THR A 90 16.54 -4.09 -28.84
CA THR A 90 15.63 -3.26 -29.62
C THR A 90 16.36 -1.96 -29.88
N LYS A 91 16.78 -1.77 -31.13
CA LYS A 91 17.35 -0.52 -31.66
C LYS A 91 16.57 0.65 -31.09
N ALA A 92 17.26 1.48 -30.32
CA ALA A 92 16.77 2.80 -29.95
C ALA A 92 16.58 3.61 -31.24
N THR A 93 15.34 3.68 -31.70
CA THR A 93 14.92 4.65 -32.70
C THR A 93 15.12 6.02 -32.07
N LYS A 94 16.23 6.69 -32.43
CA LYS A 94 16.46 8.10 -32.11
C LYS A 94 15.34 8.90 -32.78
N ALA A 95 14.23 9.07 -32.08
CA ALA A 95 13.28 10.11 -32.38
C ALA A 95 13.98 11.44 -32.07
N THR A 96 14.32 12.17 -33.13
CA THR A 96 14.86 13.53 -33.08
C THR A 96 13.80 14.44 -32.46
N LYS A 97 13.71 14.46 -31.13
CA LYS A 97 12.91 15.44 -30.39
C LYS A 97 13.59 16.79 -30.58
N LYS A 98 12.93 17.66 -31.36
CA LYS A 98 13.19 19.10 -31.45
C LYS A 98 13.58 19.62 -30.06
N THR A 99 14.80 20.10 -29.92
CA THR A 99 15.29 20.80 -28.73
C THR A 99 14.61 22.17 -28.65
N THR A 100 13.35 22.19 -28.23
CA THR A 100 12.78 23.39 -27.62
C THR A 100 13.53 23.55 -26.31
N LYS A 101 14.33 24.63 -26.18
CA LYS A 101 15.11 24.96 -24.97
C LYS A 101 14.21 24.88 -23.74
N THR A 102 14.17 23.72 -23.11
CA THR A 102 13.36 23.47 -21.92
C THR A 102 14.14 24.11 -20.80
N LYS A 103 13.59 25.22 -20.26
CA LYS A 103 14.16 25.88 -19.09
C LYS A 103 14.44 24.80 -18.05
N LYS A 104 15.68 24.75 -17.53
CA LYS A 104 16.01 23.85 -16.41
C LYS A 104 14.93 24.04 -15.34
N PRO A 105 14.17 22.99 -14.97
CA PRO A 105 13.12 23.14 -13.97
C PRO A 105 13.74 23.71 -12.70
N SER A 106 13.04 24.66 -12.08
CA SER A 106 13.48 25.25 -10.81
C SER A 106 13.75 24.13 -9.80
N ARG A 107 14.69 24.32 -8.86
CA ARG A 107 15.01 23.30 -7.84
C ARG A 107 13.74 22.79 -7.16
N LYS A 108 12.79 23.67 -6.82
CA LYS A 108 11.49 23.29 -6.24
C LYS A 108 10.65 22.40 -7.16
N GLN A 109 10.67 22.69 -8.46
CA GLN A 109 9.95 21.90 -9.46
C GLN A 109 10.60 20.51 -9.64
N GLN A 110 11.93 20.41 -9.55
CA GLN A 110 12.63 19.13 -9.56
C GLN A 110 12.28 18.28 -8.34
N LEU A 111 12.25 18.88 -7.14
CA LEU A 111 11.84 18.16 -5.92
C LEU A 111 10.40 17.65 -5.99
N ALA A 112 9.48 18.44 -6.57
CA ALA A 112 8.08 18.04 -6.71
C ALA A 112 7.86 17.04 -7.86
N SER A 113 8.70 17.10 -8.90
CA SER A 113 8.60 16.18 -10.03
C SER A 113 9.01 14.77 -9.65
N ARG A 114 8.28 13.78 -10.17
CA ARG A 114 8.59 12.35 -10.07
C ARG A 114 9.34 11.82 -11.30
N GLU A 115 9.78 12.70 -12.20
CA GLU A 115 10.43 12.30 -13.46
C GLU A 115 11.85 11.76 -13.28
N ARG A 116 12.53 12.20 -12.21
CA ARG A 116 13.80 11.63 -11.77
C ARG A 116 13.67 11.25 -10.31
N VAL A 117 13.97 10.00 -9.99
CA VAL A 117 13.98 9.48 -8.61
C VAL A 117 15.42 9.35 -8.13
N ALA A 118 15.69 9.81 -6.91
CA ALA A 118 16.98 9.65 -6.26
C ALA A 118 17.33 8.15 -6.07
N ASN A 119 18.62 7.84 -5.98
CA ASN A 119 19.11 6.47 -5.83
C ASN A 119 19.01 5.98 -4.37
N ASP A 120 17.80 5.96 -3.84
CA ASP A 120 17.49 5.53 -2.47
C ASP A 120 16.29 4.57 -2.47
N PRO A 121 16.32 3.47 -1.69
CA PRO A 121 15.22 2.51 -1.65
C PRO A 121 13.89 3.11 -1.18
N ASN A 122 13.91 4.06 -0.23
CA ASN A 122 12.70 4.69 0.27
C ASN A 122 12.05 5.56 -0.81
N CYS A 123 12.85 6.32 -1.56
CA CYS A 123 12.35 7.12 -2.69
C CYS A 123 11.75 6.24 -3.79
N ARG A 124 12.36 5.11 -4.13
CA ARG A 124 11.79 4.19 -5.14
C ARG A 124 10.46 3.58 -4.67
N TRP A 125 10.38 3.23 -3.39
CA TRP A 125 9.14 2.72 -2.81
C TRP A 125 8.03 3.78 -2.79
N LEU A 126 8.34 5.02 -2.40
CA LEU A 126 7.39 6.13 -2.40
C LEU A 126 6.82 6.41 -3.79
N ASP A 127 7.68 6.40 -4.82
CA ASP A 127 7.24 6.58 -6.21
C ASP A 127 6.24 5.47 -6.61
N GLN A 128 6.58 4.21 -6.36
CA GLN A 128 5.70 3.09 -6.67
C GLN A 128 4.38 3.17 -5.90
N ARG A 129 4.42 3.54 -4.62
CA ARG A 129 3.22 3.66 -3.78
C ARG A 129 2.31 4.78 -4.29
N MET A 130 2.86 5.95 -4.63
CA MET A 130 2.07 7.05 -5.19
C MET A 130 1.48 6.67 -6.56
N ALA A 131 2.25 6.00 -7.44
CA ALA A 131 1.73 5.50 -8.71
C ALA A 131 0.57 4.50 -8.51
N GLN A 132 0.67 3.63 -7.51
CA GLN A 132 -0.39 2.70 -7.14
C GLN A 132 -1.65 3.45 -6.69
N LEU A 133 -1.50 4.43 -5.79
CA LEU A 133 -2.63 5.24 -5.29
C LEU A 133 -3.33 6.00 -6.44
N GLU A 134 -2.55 6.62 -7.33
CA GLU A 134 -3.07 7.30 -8.52
C GLU A 134 -3.83 6.33 -9.44
N SER A 135 -3.32 5.11 -9.63
CA SER A 135 -4.00 4.09 -10.44
C SER A 135 -5.29 3.60 -9.79
N GLN A 136 -5.30 3.42 -8.46
CA GLN A 136 -6.48 2.97 -7.70
C GLN A 136 -7.60 4.00 -7.79
N MET A 137 -7.27 5.30 -7.64
CA MET A 137 -8.21 6.40 -7.80
C MET A 137 -8.80 6.49 -9.21
N ARG A 138 -8.05 6.11 -10.26
CA ARG A 138 -8.57 6.08 -11.64
C ARG A 138 -9.50 4.90 -11.91
N SER A 139 -9.28 3.78 -11.22
CA SER A 139 -9.96 2.50 -11.51
C SER A 139 -11.25 2.28 -10.73
N LYS A 140 -11.40 2.87 -9.54
CA LYS A 140 -12.56 2.67 -8.66
C LYS A 140 -12.98 3.97 -8.01
N GLN A 141 -14.23 4.36 -8.25
CA GLN A 141 -14.87 5.51 -7.62
C GLN A 141 -15.69 5.05 -6.41
N ASP A 142 -15.00 4.41 -5.45
CA ASP A 142 -15.58 3.93 -4.20
C ASP A 142 -15.32 4.95 -3.07
N ASN A 143 -16.01 4.79 -1.94
CA ASN A 143 -15.80 5.58 -0.71
C ASN A 143 -14.34 5.55 -0.20
N THR A 144 -13.51 4.59 -0.65
CA THR A 144 -12.08 4.50 -0.34
C THR A 144 -11.23 5.55 -1.07
N SER A 145 -11.77 6.20 -2.12
CA SER A 145 -11.08 7.23 -2.89
C SER A 145 -10.59 8.40 -2.03
N GLN A 146 -11.34 8.77 -0.99
CA GLN A 146 -10.96 9.83 -0.06
C GLN A 146 -9.73 9.44 0.77
N TYR A 147 -9.71 8.23 1.32
CA TYR A 147 -8.53 7.71 2.04
C TYR A 147 -7.29 7.64 1.13
N HIS A 148 -7.47 7.21 -0.13
CA HIS A 148 -6.36 7.18 -1.09
C HIS A 148 -5.85 8.58 -1.45
N ALA A 149 -6.74 9.57 -1.56
CA ALA A 149 -6.35 10.96 -1.78
C ALA A 149 -5.56 11.53 -0.57
N ASP A 150 -6.03 11.25 0.65
CA ASP A 150 -5.35 11.67 1.88
C ASP A 150 -3.97 11.00 1.98
N GLU A 151 -3.88 9.69 1.74
CA GLU A 151 -2.60 8.98 1.72
C GLU A 151 -1.67 9.56 0.65
N LEU A 152 -2.17 9.79 -0.57
CA LEU A 152 -1.38 10.35 -1.67
C LEU A 152 -0.82 11.71 -1.30
N SER A 153 -1.63 12.58 -0.70
CA SER A 153 -1.18 13.91 -0.26
C SER A 153 -0.08 13.81 0.80
N ALA A 154 -0.20 12.90 1.76
CA ALA A 154 0.81 12.66 2.78
C ALA A 154 2.12 12.10 2.17
N ARG A 155 2.02 11.14 1.26
CA ARG A 155 3.19 10.58 0.54
C ARG A 155 3.87 11.61 -0.34
N GLN A 156 3.11 12.52 -0.94
CA GLN A 156 3.64 13.59 -1.76
C GLN A 156 4.41 14.62 -0.93
N GLN A 157 4.00 14.86 0.32
CA GLN A 157 4.75 15.70 1.28
C GLN A 157 6.03 14.99 1.74
N GLU A 158 5.95 13.70 2.07
CA GLU A 158 7.09 12.87 2.43
C GLU A 158 8.15 12.85 1.31
N TRP A 159 7.72 12.73 0.05
CA TRP A 159 8.58 12.82 -1.13
C TRP A 159 9.38 14.13 -1.20
N GLN A 160 8.72 15.26 -0.96
CA GLN A 160 9.35 16.58 -1.01
C GLN A 160 10.31 16.79 0.17
N CYS A 161 9.93 16.31 1.36
CA CYS A 161 10.74 16.40 2.56
C CYS A 161 12.03 15.58 2.42
N LEU A 162 11.92 14.36 1.88
CA LEU A 162 13.05 13.47 1.59
C LEU A 162 13.83 13.86 0.31
N LYS A 163 13.41 14.93 -0.40
CA LYS A 163 14.10 15.42 -1.61
C LYS A 163 14.27 14.36 -2.71
N CYS A 164 13.32 13.44 -2.79
CA CYS A 164 13.39 12.26 -3.66
C CYS A 164 13.44 12.59 -5.16
N GLY A 165 13.00 13.79 -5.58
CA GLY A 165 13.05 14.24 -6.98
C GLY A 165 14.43 14.73 -7.47
N ALA A 166 15.44 14.81 -6.60
CA ALA A 166 16.74 15.36 -6.95
C ALA A 166 17.93 14.62 -6.30
N GLU A 167 18.30 15.00 -5.07
CA GLU A 167 19.48 14.49 -4.35
C GLU A 167 19.18 13.20 -3.57
N GLY A 168 17.94 13.04 -3.08
CA GLY A 168 17.59 12.00 -2.12
C GLY A 168 17.75 12.46 -0.66
N PRO A 169 17.29 11.64 0.29
CA PRO A 169 17.26 12.01 1.70
C PRO A 169 18.64 11.96 2.33
N ASN A 170 18.92 12.90 3.24
CA ASN A 170 20.04 12.79 4.17
C ASN A 170 19.65 11.95 5.39
N GLN A 171 20.64 11.50 6.17
CA GLN A 171 20.42 10.71 7.40
C GLN A 171 19.39 11.37 8.34
N ASP A 172 19.49 12.69 8.55
CA ASP A 172 18.55 13.44 9.39
C ASP A 172 17.15 13.52 8.81
N ASP A 173 17.03 13.58 7.47
CA ASP A 173 15.73 13.70 6.78
C ASP A 173 14.89 12.44 7.04
N HIS A 174 15.48 11.25 7.10
CA HIS A 174 14.75 10.02 7.41
C HIS A 174 14.02 10.09 8.76
N SER A 175 14.63 10.69 9.78
CA SER A 175 14.01 10.80 11.11
C SER A 175 12.87 11.84 11.17
N ARG A 176 12.96 12.88 10.34
CA ARG A 176 12.06 14.04 10.37
C ARG A 176 10.89 13.93 9.41
N CYS A 177 11.13 13.29 8.26
CA CYS A 177 10.21 13.28 7.13
C CYS A 177 9.33 12.04 7.04
N GLN A 178 9.55 11.04 7.90
CA GLN A 178 8.72 9.83 7.93
C GLN A 178 7.29 10.15 8.33
N TYR A 179 6.35 9.75 7.48
CA TYR A 179 4.94 9.89 7.77
C TYR A 179 4.52 8.99 8.95
N ARG A 180 4.03 9.59 10.04
CA ARG A 180 3.47 8.86 11.19
C ARG A 180 1.96 8.69 11.00
N ARG A 181 1.49 7.45 11.13
CA ARG A 181 0.07 7.05 11.03
C ARG A 181 -0.55 6.98 12.42
#